data_AF-A0A813XTT2-F1
#
_entry.id   AF-A0A813XTT2-F1
#
_cell.length_a   1.000
_cell.length_b   1.000
_cell.length_c   1.000
_cell.angle_alpha   90.00
_cell.angle_beta   90.00
_cell.angle_gamma   90.00
#
_symmetry.space_group_name_H-M   'P 1'
#
loop_
_entity.id
_entity.type
_entity.pdbx_description
1 polymer ?
#
loop_
_entity_poly.entity_id
_entity_poly.type
_entity_poly.pdbx_seq_one_letter_code
_entity_poly.pdbx_strand_id
1 'polypeptide(L)'
;MSSPIALKNNENDSLDDAVPELKYLTSESRLAAYDVLVESDLINLHHRSILGKQTEWEFLPQVNPRAPCGLVGFYNYGATCYVNSILQQLYMLPQISEHILSVPDDLDSANGTNKTGDSSLFYQLQQVFGHLMESKMQYSY
;
A
#
# COMPACT_ATOMS: atom_id res chain seq x y z
N MET A 1 20.77 56.04 55.63
CA MET A 1 19.62 55.14 55.79
C MET A 1 19.49 54.33 54.52
N SER A 2 19.69 53.01 54.61
CA SER A 2 18.96 51.99 53.86
C SER A 2 19.55 50.63 54.22
N SER A 3 18.75 49.83 54.93
CA SER A 3 19.06 48.47 55.35
C SER A 3 18.92 47.48 54.18
N PRO A 4 19.57 46.30 54.23
CA PRO A 4 19.42 45.25 53.23
C PRO A 4 18.04 44.59 53.34
N ILE A 5 17.41 44.30 52.20
CA ILE A 5 16.12 43.60 52.11
C ILE A 5 16.37 42.08 52.20
N ALA A 6 15.64 41.43 53.09
CA ALA A 6 15.71 39.99 53.36
C ALA A 6 15.19 39.15 52.18
N LEU A 7 15.86 38.03 51.93
CA LEU A 7 15.41 36.93 51.10
C LEU A 7 14.07 36.39 51.63
N LYS A 8 13.00 36.49 50.83
CA LYS A 8 11.83 35.63 50.98
C LYS A 8 12.06 34.39 50.12
N ASN A 9 12.33 33.27 50.79
CA ASN A 9 12.22 31.94 50.22
C ASN A 9 10.75 31.73 49.82
N ASN A 10 10.48 31.61 48.52
CA ASN A 10 9.22 31.08 48.05
C ASN A 10 9.45 29.60 47.76
N GLU A 11 9.01 28.78 48.70
CA GLU A 11 8.98 27.33 48.56
C GLU A 11 7.94 26.92 47.49
N ASN A 12 8.26 25.83 46.80
CA ASN A 12 7.35 24.95 46.07
C ASN A 12 6.92 25.41 44.67
N ASP A 13 7.74 25.11 43.68
CA ASP A 13 7.25 24.71 42.35
C ASP A 13 8.01 23.45 41.92
N SER A 14 7.67 22.33 42.56
CA SER A 14 8.08 21.01 42.09
C SER A 14 7.28 20.71 40.83
N LEU A 15 7.98 20.68 39.69
CA LEU A 15 7.47 20.13 38.45
C LEU A 15 7.14 18.64 38.65
N ASP A 16 5.92 18.35 39.11
CA ASP A 16 5.29 17.04 38.95
C ASP A 16 4.87 16.91 37.48
N ASP A 17 5.85 16.62 36.62
CA ASP A 17 5.59 16.09 35.29
C ASP A 17 5.05 14.66 35.45
N ALA A 18 3.73 14.55 35.66
CA ALA A 18 3.03 13.28 35.60
C ALA A 18 3.18 12.69 34.19
N VAL A 19 4.14 11.79 34.02
CA VAL A 19 4.27 10.95 32.82
C VAL A 19 2.91 10.27 32.61
N PRO A 20 2.22 10.48 31.46
CA PRO A 20 0.94 9.84 31.22
C PRO A 20 1.15 8.34 31.29
N GLU A 21 0.53 7.69 32.27
CA GLU A 21 0.57 6.25 32.38
C GLU A 21 -0.06 5.70 31.10
N LEU A 22 0.76 5.10 30.24
CA LEU A 22 0.30 4.49 29.00
C LEU A 22 -0.66 3.36 29.36
N LYS A 23 -1.96 3.67 29.33
CA LYS A 23 -3.06 2.79 29.76
C LYS A 23 -3.08 1.41 29.09
N TYR A 24 -2.31 1.22 28.02
CA TYR A 24 -2.18 -0.03 27.28
C TYR A 24 -1.07 -0.96 27.82
N LEU A 25 -0.23 -0.50 28.75
CA LEU A 25 0.82 -1.32 29.38
C LEU A 25 0.34 -2.02 30.67
N THR A 26 -0.86 -1.71 31.17
CA THR A 26 -1.32 -2.30 32.43
C THR A 26 -1.62 -3.79 32.24
N SER A 27 -1.45 -4.58 33.30
CA SER A 27 -1.81 -6.00 33.26
C SER A 27 -3.30 -6.19 32.95
N GLU A 28 -4.14 -5.24 33.40
CA GLU A 28 -5.56 -5.22 33.14
C GLU A 28 -5.87 -4.95 31.66
N SER A 29 -5.20 -3.97 31.02
CA SER A 29 -5.39 -3.70 29.59
C SER A 29 -4.92 -4.86 28.71
N ARG A 30 -3.83 -5.53 29.12
CA ARG A 30 -3.33 -6.73 28.45
C ARG A 30 -4.30 -7.90 28.57
N LEU A 31 -4.86 -8.14 29.76
CA LEU A 31 -5.83 -9.21 29.98
C LEU A 31 -7.13 -8.95 29.22
N ALA A 32 -7.64 -7.72 29.21
CA ALA A 32 -8.80 -7.35 28.40
C ALA A 32 -8.54 -7.53 26.89
N ALA A 33 -7.32 -7.19 26.42
CA ALA A 33 -6.93 -7.45 25.05
C ALA A 33 -6.84 -8.95 24.73
N TYR A 34 -6.30 -9.76 25.65
CA TYR A 34 -6.30 -11.21 25.48
C TYR A 34 -7.72 -11.78 25.49
N ASP A 35 -8.64 -11.27 26.31
CA ASP A 35 -10.04 -11.69 26.31
C ASP A 35 -10.66 -11.47 24.92
N VAL A 36 -10.50 -10.27 24.35
CA VAL A 36 -10.96 -9.94 23.00
C VAL A 36 -10.29 -10.79 21.89
N LEU A 37 -9.01 -11.14 22.06
CA LEU A 37 -8.22 -11.89 21.06
C LEU A 37 -8.38 -13.41 21.17
N VAL A 38 -8.63 -13.94 22.38
CA VAL A 38 -8.70 -15.37 22.71
C VAL A 38 -10.16 -15.86 22.70
N GLU A 39 -11.11 -14.99 23.07
CA GLU A 39 -12.51 -15.26 22.86
C GLU A 39 -12.75 -15.37 21.35
N SER A 40 -13.48 -16.42 20.95
CA SER A 40 -13.72 -16.80 19.55
C SER A 40 -14.43 -15.71 18.73
N ASP A 41 -14.79 -14.62 19.39
CA ASP A 41 -15.48 -13.45 18.89
C ASP A 41 -14.71 -12.71 17.83
N LEU A 42 -13.37 -12.64 17.86
CA LEU A 42 -12.62 -12.01 16.77
C LEU A 42 -12.69 -12.84 15.47
N ILE A 43 -12.58 -14.17 15.59
CA ILE A 43 -12.77 -15.11 14.48
C ILE A 43 -14.23 -15.04 13.98
N ASN A 44 -15.21 -15.00 14.89
CA ASN A 44 -16.61 -14.85 14.54
C ASN A 44 -16.95 -13.45 13.97
N LEU A 45 -16.18 -12.41 14.29
CA LEU A 45 -16.31 -11.06 13.75
C LEU A 45 -15.72 -10.96 12.34
N HIS A 46 -14.59 -11.64 12.09
CA HIS A 46 -13.97 -11.73 10.76
C HIS A 46 -14.71 -12.69 9.82
N HIS A 47 -15.37 -13.73 10.35
CA HIS A 47 -16.17 -14.68 9.56
C HIS A 47 -17.67 -14.40 9.54
N ARG A 48 -18.17 -13.44 10.35
CA ARG A 48 -19.48 -12.85 10.09
C ARG A 48 -19.36 -12.18 8.75
N SER A 49 -20.08 -12.72 7.78
CA SER A 49 -20.12 -12.11 6.48
C SER A 49 -20.55 -10.65 6.64
N ILE A 50 -19.64 -9.75 6.27
CA ILE A 50 -19.87 -8.32 6.09
C ILE A 50 -20.79 -8.11 4.85
N LEU A 51 -21.72 -9.04 4.60
CA LEU A 51 -22.63 -9.11 3.46
C LEU A 51 -23.64 -7.95 3.40
N GLY A 52 -23.61 -7.03 4.37
CA GLY A 52 -24.49 -5.85 4.41
C GLY A 52 -23.76 -4.50 4.35
N LYS A 53 -22.43 -4.46 4.39
CA LYS A 53 -21.71 -3.20 4.45
C LYS A 53 -20.38 -3.37 3.73
N GLN A 54 -20.39 -3.26 2.40
CA GLN A 54 -19.14 -3.03 1.65
C GLN A 54 -18.28 -2.09 2.47
N THR A 55 -17.11 -2.57 2.88
CA THR A 55 -16.18 -1.68 3.57
C THR A 55 -15.87 -0.54 2.60
N GLU A 56 -15.60 0.67 3.09
CA GLU A 56 -15.26 1.82 2.22
C GLU A 56 -14.16 1.47 1.20
N TRP A 57 -13.34 0.48 1.55
CA TRP A 57 -12.23 -0.08 0.78
C TRP A 57 -12.61 -1.10 -0.29
N GLU A 58 -13.85 -1.59 -0.32
CA GLU A 58 -14.40 -2.46 -1.36
C GLU A 58 -15.17 -1.69 -2.44
N PHE A 59 -15.16 -0.35 -2.38
CA PHE A 59 -15.73 0.47 -3.42
C PHE A 59 -14.98 0.27 -4.74
N LEU A 60 -15.61 -0.42 -5.68
CA LEU A 60 -15.15 -0.55 -7.07
C LEU A 60 -15.90 0.49 -7.92
N PRO A 61 -15.36 1.71 -8.11
CA PRO A 61 -15.97 2.67 -9.00
C PRO A 61 -16.05 2.10 -10.42
N GLN A 62 -17.03 2.57 -11.19
CA GLN A 62 -17.13 2.23 -12.61
C GLN A 62 -15.81 2.57 -13.31
N VAL A 63 -15.28 1.61 -14.08
CA VAL A 63 -14.05 1.82 -14.86
C VAL A 63 -14.35 2.81 -15.97
N ASN A 64 -13.73 3.99 -15.90
CA ASN A 64 -13.88 4.99 -16.95
C ASN A 64 -13.05 4.60 -18.18
N PRO A 65 -13.35 5.20 -19.35
CA PRO A 65 -12.45 5.14 -20.49
C PRO A 65 -11.07 5.74 -20.18
N ARG A 66 -10.10 5.46 -21.06
CA ARG A 66 -8.75 6.04 -21.03
C ARG A 66 -8.81 7.55 -20.77
N ALA A 67 -7.92 8.03 -19.92
CA ALA A 67 -7.87 9.45 -19.58
C ALA A 67 -7.63 10.32 -20.84
N PRO A 68 -8.19 11.54 -20.92
CA PRO A 68 -8.00 12.42 -22.07
C PRO A 68 -6.54 12.77 -22.39
N CYS A 69 -5.65 12.70 -21.39
CA CYS A 69 -4.20 12.87 -21.58
C CYS A 69 -3.52 11.67 -22.27
N GLY A 70 -4.26 10.60 -22.57
CA GLY A 70 -3.77 9.41 -23.26
C GLY A 70 -3.08 8.39 -22.37
N LEU A 71 -2.92 8.66 -21.07
CA LEU A 71 -2.24 7.78 -20.12
C LEU A 71 -3.21 6.77 -19.48
N VAL A 72 -2.67 5.59 -19.15
CA VAL A 72 -3.37 4.47 -18.49
C VAL A 72 -2.69 4.17 -17.16
N GLY A 73 -3.48 4.03 -16.10
CA GLY A 73 -2.99 3.66 -14.77
C GLY A 73 -2.93 2.15 -14.55
N PHE A 74 -2.45 1.74 -13.38
CA PHE A 74 -2.56 0.36 -12.91
C PHE A 74 -3.61 0.24 -11.80
N TYR A 75 -4.37 -0.85 -11.83
CA TYR A 75 -5.14 -1.25 -10.67
C TYR A 75 -4.19 -1.72 -9.55
N ASN A 76 -4.51 -1.39 -8.30
CA ASN A 76 -3.72 -1.82 -7.15
C ASN A 76 -4.36 -3.06 -6.53
N TYR A 77 -3.74 -4.23 -6.69
CA TYR A 77 -4.22 -5.47 -6.06
C TYR A 77 -3.83 -5.60 -4.58
N GLY A 78 -3.50 -4.49 -3.91
CA GLY A 78 -2.93 -4.47 -2.57
C GLY A 78 -1.45 -4.86 -2.60
N ALA A 79 -0.63 -4.21 -1.77
CA ALA A 79 0.82 -4.46 -1.63
C ALA A 79 1.66 -4.45 -2.94
N THR A 80 1.10 -3.98 -4.06
CA THR A 80 1.75 -3.98 -5.39
C THR A 80 2.12 -2.57 -5.87
N CYS A 81 1.83 -1.52 -5.09
CA CYS A 81 2.08 -0.12 -5.46
C CYS A 81 3.55 0.15 -5.82
N TYR A 82 4.49 -0.55 -5.18
CA TYR A 82 5.91 -0.39 -5.45
C TYR A 82 6.25 -0.82 -6.89
N VAL A 83 5.70 -1.96 -7.34
CA VAL A 83 5.91 -2.45 -8.71
C VAL A 83 5.22 -1.53 -9.70
N ASN A 84 3.97 -1.16 -9.45
CA ASN A 84 3.21 -0.28 -10.33
C ASN A 84 3.95 1.05 -10.58
N SER A 85 4.53 1.64 -9.54
CA SER A 85 5.28 2.90 -9.65
C SER A 85 6.55 2.73 -10.48
N ILE A 86 7.27 1.62 -10.30
CA ILE A 86 8.48 1.32 -11.10
C ILE A 86 8.11 1.08 -12.56
N LEU A 87 7.07 0.30 -12.83
CA LEU A 87 6.61 0.00 -14.20
C LEU A 87 6.16 1.27 -14.93
N GLN A 88 5.39 2.13 -14.27
CA GLN A 88 4.99 3.42 -14.83
C GLN A 88 6.22 4.31 -15.09
N GLN A 89 7.20 4.33 -14.18
CA GLN A 89 8.43 5.10 -14.38
C GLN A 89 9.26 4.60 -15.58
N LEU A 90 9.36 3.28 -15.77
CA LEU A 90 10.06 2.68 -16.90
C LEU A 90 9.32 2.92 -18.22
N TYR A 91 7.99 2.81 -18.22
CA TYR A 91 7.17 3.04 -19.40
C TYR A 91 7.26 4.48 -19.91
N MET A 92 7.38 5.46 -19.01
CA MET A 92 7.50 6.87 -19.38
C MET A 92 8.83 7.25 -20.03
N LEU A 93 9.78 6.31 -20.13
CA LEU A 93 11.05 6.49 -20.85
C LEU A 93 10.91 5.89 -22.26
N PRO A 94 10.73 6.71 -23.32
CA PRO A 94 10.37 6.21 -24.66
C PRO A 94 11.32 5.15 -25.20
N GLN A 95 12.62 5.35 -25.00
CA GLN A 95 13.65 4.40 -25.43
C GLN A 95 13.48 3.03 -24.77
N ILE A 96 13.11 2.99 -23.49
CA ILE A 96 12.89 1.73 -22.77
C ILE A 96 11.61 1.07 -23.26
N SER A 97 10.51 1.81 -23.34
CA SER A 97 9.23 1.27 -23.78
C SER A 97 9.26 0.75 -25.22
N GLU A 98 9.88 1.50 -26.13
CA GLU A 98 10.04 1.11 -27.54
C GLU A 98 10.92 -0.13 -27.64
N HIS A 99 12.04 -0.18 -26.91
CA HIS A 99 12.90 -1.35 -26.93
C HIS A 99 12.20 -2.60 -26.40
N ILE A 100 11.54 -2.52 -25.23
CA ILE A 100 10.81 -3.66 -24.64
C ILE A 100 9.78 -4.21 -25.64
N LEU A 101 9.01 -3.33 -26.30
CA LEU A 101 7.98 -3.75 -27.26
C LEU A 101 8.53 -4.23 -28.61
N SER A 102 9.79 -3.91 -28.94
CA SER A 102 10.41 -4.30 -30.21
C SER A 102 11.07 -5.68 -30.21
N VAL A 103 11.30 -6.27 -29.03
CA VAL A 103 12.01 -7.55 -28.90
C VAL A 103 11.08 -8.69 -29.35
N PRO A 104 11.49 -9.53 -30.31
CA PRO A 104 10.69 -10.68 -30.75
C PRO A 104 10.61 -11.78 -29.68
N ASP A 105 9.48 -12.49 -29.65
CA ASP A 105 9.22 -13.60 -28.71
C ASP A 105 10.07 -14.86 -28.96
N ASP A 106 10.77 -14.92 -30.11
CA ASP A 106 11.42 -16.14 -30.61
C ASP A 106 12.71 -16.53 -29.88
N LEU A 107 13.16 -15.76 -28.89
CA LEU A 107 14.43 -16.00 -28.19
C LEU A 107 14.45 -17.32 -27.40
N ASP A 108 13.28 -17.87 -27.04
CA ASP A 108 13.17 -19.13 -26.30
C ASP A 108 13.01 -20.37 -27.21
N SER A 109 12.69 -20.20 -28.49
CA SER A 109 12.48 -21.32 -29.43
C SER A 109 13.79 -21.97 -29.90
N ALA A 110 14.94 -21.30 -29.70
CA ALA A 110 16.25 -21.80 -30.12
C ALA A 110 16.81 -22.93 -29.23
N ASN A 111 16.27 -23.11 -28.00
CA ASN A 111 16.80 -24.06 -27.02
C ASN A 111 16.02 -25.38 -26.89
N GLY A 112 15.07 -25.68 -27.80
CA GLY A 112 14.46 -27.01 -27.93
C GLY A 112 13.61 -27.49 -26.74
N THR A 113 13.40 -26.66 -25.73
CA THR A 113 12.46 -26.93 -24.65
C THR A 113 11.13 -26.26 -24.98
N ASN A 114 10.07 -27.04 -25.13
CA ASN A 114 8.68 -26.59 -25.28
C ASN A 114 8.20 -25.84 -24.01
N LYS A 115 8.79 -24.69 -23.69
CA LYS A 115 8.21 -23.71 -22.79
C LYS A 115 7.43 -22.75 -23.67
N THR A 116 6.12 -22.73 -23.49
CA THR A 116 5.22 -21.75 -24.08
C THR A 116 5.76 -20.35 -23.76
N GLY A 117 6.14 -19.58 -24.80
CA GLY A 117 6.70 -18.23 -24.68
C GLY A 117 5.83 -17.31 -23.81
N ASP A 118 4.53 -17.61 -23.72
CA ASP A 118 3.55 -16.92 -22.88
C ASP A 118 3.86 -16.92 -21.37
N SER A 119 4.73 -17.81 -20.90
CA SER A 119 5.11 -17.91 -19.47
C SER A 119 6.34 -17.08 -19.10
N SER A 120 7.05 -16.50 -20.08
CA SER A 120 8.22 -15.68 -19.81
C SER A 120 7.83 -14.40 -19.09
N LEU A 121 8.57 -14.05 -18.04
CA LEU A 121 8.39 -12.77 -17.34
C LEU A 121 8.57 -11.59 -18.30
N PHE A 122 9.47 -11.74 -19.27
CA PHE A 122 9.71 -10.69 -20.25
C PHE A 122 8.51 -10.50 -21.17
N TYR A 123 7.92 -11.59 -21.65
CA TYR A 123 6.66 -11.54 -22.41
C TYR A 123 5.55 -10.87 -21.58
N GLN A 124 5.39 -11.25 -20.30
CA GLN A 124 4.40 -10.61 -19.42
C GLN A 124 4.65 -9.09 -19.27
N LEU A 125 5.91 -8.66 -19.19
CA LEU A 125 6.26 -7.25 -19.19
C LEU A 125 5.89 -6.55 -20.50
N GLN A 126 6.12 -7.20 -21.64
CA GLN A 126 5.70 -6.68 -22.95
C GLN A 126 4.17 -6.52 -23.02
N GLN A 127 3.41 -7.49 -22.52
CA GLN A 127 1.95 -7.40 -22.45
C GLN A 127 1.50 -6.22 -21.59
N VAL A 128 2.15 -6.00 -20.45
CA VAL A 128 1.88 -4.84 -19.59
C VAL A 128 2.13 -3.52 -20.34
N PHE A 129 3.25 -3.40 -21.04
CA PHE A 129 3.59 -2.18 -21.79
C PHE A 129 2.66 -1.98 -23.00
N GLY A 130 2.26 -3.06 -23.66
CA GLY A 130 1.28 -3.05 -24.75
C GLY A 130 -0.09 -2.59 -24.26
N HIS A 131 -0.53 -3.04 -23.08
CA HIS A 131 -1.76 -2.55 -22.46
C HIS A 131 -1.70 -1.06 -22.13
N LEU A 132 -0.58 -0.55 -21.59
CA LEU A 132 -0.42 0.87 -21.35
C LEU A 132 -0.49 1.70 -22.65
N MET A 133 0.02 1.15 -23.75
CA MET A 133 0.00 1.79 -25.07
C MET A 133 -1.40 1.80 -25.70
N GLU A 134 -2.14 0.68 -25.65
CA GLU A 134 -3.35 0.47 -26.49
C GLU A 134 -4.67 0.36 -25.72
N SER A 135 -4.67 0.09 -24.41
CA SER A 135 -5.91 -0.08 -23.63
C SER A 135 -6.82 1.15 -23.67
N LYS A 136 -8.09 0.95 -24.04
CA LYS A 136 -9.12 2.00 -24.02
C LYS A 136 -9.69 2.27 -22.62
N MET A 137 -9.21 1.57 -21.59
CA MET A 137 -9.67 1.72 -20.22
C MET A 137 -8.75 2.65 -19.42
N GLN A 138 -9.27 3.24 -18.35
CA GLN A 138 -8.49 4.07 -17.44
C GLN A 138 -7.37 3.29 -16.73
N TYR A 139 -7.58 2.00 -16.47
CA TYR A 139 -6.63 1.14 -15.74
C TYR A 139 -6.36 -0.17 -16.48
N SER A 140 -5.11 -0.62 -16.42
CA SER A 140 -4.74 -2.01 -16.73
C SER A 140 -4.89 -2.86 -15.48
N TYR A 141 -5.43 -4.07 -15.67
CA TYR A 141 -5.60 -5.12 -14.66
C TYR A 141 -4.57 -6.22 -14.83
#